data_AF-A0A382CDA3-F1
#
_entry.id   AF-A0A382CDA3-F1
#
_cell.length_a   1.000
_cell.length_b   1.000
_cell.length_c   1.000
_cell.angle_alpha   90.00
_cell.angle_beta   90.00
_cell.angle_gamma   90.00
#
_symmetry.space_group_name_H-M   'P 1'
#
loop_
_entity.id
_entity.type
_entity.pdbx_description
1 polymer ?
#
loop_
_entity_poly.entity_id
_entity_poly.type
_entity_poly.pdbx_seq_one_letter_code
_entity_poly.pdbx_strand_id
1 'polypeptide(L)'
;MNKLDSFDYKILKIVQKNNKVTSQELAKEVDLSSSACQRRLNSMRKTGIIERDISVLDRNQLNRKITIIVQIESDIEGAEPDIQFKKTMFDAPEVMQCYYVTGDYDYVLI
;
A
#
# COMPACT_ATOMS: atom_id res chain seq x y z
N MET A 1 -16.37 16.44 -2.86
CA MET A 1 -15.70 15.38 -2.06
C MET A 1 -16.71 14.83 -1.06
N ASN A 2 -17.06 13.55 -1.13
CA ASN A 2 -17.82 12.92 -0.04
C ASN A 2 -16.93 12.93 1.19
N LYS A 3 -17.32 13.70 2.20
CA LYS A 3 -16.58 13.82 3.45
C LYS A 3 -16.76 12.51 4.22
N LEU A 4 -15.67 11.77 4.41
CA LEU A 4 -15.64 10.60 5.28
C LEU A 4 -16.05 11.01 6.69
N ASP A 5 -16.90 10.20 7.32
CA ASP A 5 -17.29 10.39 8.71
C ASP A 5 -16.46 9.50 9.66
N SER A 6 -16.70 9.64 10.97
CA SER A 6 -15.96 8.90 12.00
C SER A 6 -16.12 7.38 11.89
N PHE A 7 -17.27 6.89 11.38
CA PHE A 7 -17.47 5.47 11.18
C PHE A 7 -16.67 4.96 9.98
N ASP A 8 -16.59 5.74 8.90
CA ASP A 8 -15.76 5.38 7.75
C ASP A 8 -14.28 5.24 8.14
N TYR A 9 -13.76 6.17 8.95
CA TYR A 9 -12.39 6.06 9.46
C TYR A 9 -12.17 4.83 10.36
N LYS A 10 -13.16 4.45 11.18
CA LYS A 10 -13.11 3.21 11.98
C LYS A 10 -13.09 1.98 11.07
N ILE A 11 -13.94 1.93 10.05
CA ILE A 11 -13.95 0.83 9.07
C ILE A 11 -12.60 0.74 8.36
N LEU A 12 -12.06 1.86 7.86
CA LEU A 12 -10.76 1.92 7.18
C LEU A 12 -9.63 1.39 8.07
N LYS A 13 -9.60 1.81 9.34
CA LYS A 13 -8.60 1.32 10.31
C LYS A 13 -8.64 -0.20 10.47
N ILE A 14 -9.82 -0.81 10.46
CA ILE A 14 -9.97 -2.27 10.59
C ILE A 14 -9.53 -2.97 9.29
N VAL A 15 -10.02 -2.52 8.13
CA VAL A 15 -9.74 -3.20 6.86
C VAL A 15 -8.30 -3.02 6.37
N GLN A 16 -7.62 -1.94 6.76
CA GLN A 16 -6.18 -1.76 6.51
C GLN A 16 -5.34 -2.81 7.25
N LYS A 17 -5.84 -3.34 8.38
CA LYS A 17 -5.18 -4.43 9.12
C LYS A 17 -5.57 -5.81 8.57
N ASN A 18 -6.85 -6.01 8.28
CA ASN A 18 -7.37 -7.24 7.70
C ASN A 18 -8.62 -6.96 6.85
N ASN A 19 -8.48 -7.02 5.53
CA ASN A 19 -9.58 -6.78 4.61
C ASN A 19 -10.53 -7.97 4.40
N LYS A 20 -10.23 -9.14 4.99
CA LYS A 20 -11.12 -10.31 4.99
C LYS A 20 -12.20 -10.26 6.08
N VAL A 21 -12.16 -9.25 6.95
CA VAL A 21 -13.19 -9.05 7.99
C VAL A 21 -14.57 -8.90 7.34
N THR A 22 -15.53 -9.66 7.84
CA THR A 22 -16.92 -9.64 7.37
C THR A 22 -17.64 -8.37 7.82
N SER A 23 -18.71 -7.99 7.12
CA SER A 23 -19.52 -6.84 7.54
C SER A 23 -20.20 -7.03 8.90
N GLN A 24 -20.41 -8.27 9.33
CA GLN A 24 -20.94 -8.62 10.66
C GLN A 24 -19.91 -8.38 11.76
N GLU A 25 -18.63 -8.68 11.50
CA GLU A 25 -17.54 -8.38 12.42
C GLU A 25 -17.28 -6.86 12.48
N LEU A 26 -17.29 -6.17 11.34
CA LEU A 26 -17.21 -4.70 11.31
C LEU A 26 -18.34 -4.04 12.11
N ALA A 27 -19.56 -4.56 12.00
CA ALA A 27 -20.72 -4.05 12.73
C ALA A 27 -20.52 -4.08 14.25
N LYS A 28 -19.94 -5.17 14.78
CA LYS A 28 -19.65 -5.33 16.20
C LYS A 28 -18.61 -4.32 16.71
N GLU A 29 -17.62 -4.00 15.88
CA GLU A 29 -16.51 -3.11 16.24
C GLU A 29 -16.84 -1.61 16.05
N VAL A 30 -17.69 -1.30 15.08
CA VAL A 30 -17.92 0.08 14.62
C VAL A 30 -19.26 0.65 15.13
N ASP A 31 -20.06 -0.15 15.83
CA ASP A 31 -21.39 0.21 16.36
C ASP A 31 -22.36 0.65 15.23
N LEU A 32 -22.42 -0.18 14.20
CA LEU A 32 -23.30 -0.01 13.04
C LEU A 32 -23.99 -1.33 12.71
N SER A 33 -25.06 -1.28 11.91
CA SER A 33 -25.60 -2.50 11.32
C SER A 33 -24.65 -3.07 10.27
N SER A 34 -24.68 -4.40 10.08
CA SER A 34 -23.88 -5.09 9.04
C SER A 34 -24.14 -4.52 7.64
N SER A 35 -25.40 -4.21 7.32
CA SER A 35 -25.77 -3.61 6.03
C SER A 35 -25.22 -2.20 5.84
N ALA A 36 -25.13 -1.40 6.92
CA ALA A 36 -24.51 -0.08 6.88
C ALA A 36 -23.00 -0.18 6.63
N CYS A 37 -22.29 -1.07 7.34
CA CYS A 37 -20.86 -1.33 7.11
C CYS A 37 -20.59 -1.79 5.68
N GLN A 38 -21.40 -2.72 5.15
CA GLN A 38 -21.24 -3.24 3.79
C GLN A 38 -21.42 -2.13 2.74
N ARG A 39 -22.46 -1.29 2.86
CA ARG A 39 -22.70 -0.18 1.93
C ARG A 39 -21.55 0.82 1.92
N ARG A 40 -21.04 1.20 3.11
CA ARG A 40 -19.91 2.13 3.26
C ARG A 40 -18.65 1.56 2.63
N LEU A 41 -18.30 0.31 2.95
CA LEU A 41 -17.12 -0.36 2.40
C LEU A 41 -17.18 -0.46 0.86
N ASN A 42 -18.34 -0.85 0.32
CA ASN A 42 -18.56 -0.90 -1.14
C ASN A 42 -18.45 0.49 -1.78
N SER A 43 -18.99 1.53 -1.13
CA SER A 43 -18.87 2.90 -1.61
C SER A 43 -17.41 3.35 -1.64
N MET A 44 -16.65 3.14 -0.56
CA MET A 44 -15.24 3.55 -0.48
C MET A 44 -14.36 2.87 -1.53
N ARG A 45 -14.62 1.59 -1.85
CA ARG A 45 -14.00 0.89 -2.98
C ARG A 45 -14.40 1.50 -4.31
N LYS A 46 -15.70 1.70 -4.54
CA LYS A 46 -16.23 2.26 -5.79
C LYS A 46 -15.73 3.68 -6.07
N THR A 47 -15.52 4.49 -5.03
CA THR A 47 -15.03 5.86 -5.14
C THR A 47 -13.50 5.96 -5.10
N GLY A 48 -12.77 4.84 -5.06
CA GLY A 48 -11.30 4.84 -5.04
C GLY A 48 -10.66 5.28 -3.73
N ILE A 49 -11.43 5.43 -2.64
CA ILE A 49 -10.89 5.69 -1.30
C ILE A 49 -10.12 4.46 -0.82
N ILE A 50 -10.67 3.27 -1.09
CA ILE A 50 -9.92 2.01 -1.05
C ILE A 50 -9.50 1.72 -2.48
N GLU A 51 -8.23 1.97 -2.78
CA GLU A 51 -7.67 1.77 -4.12
C GLU A 51 -7.58 0.29 -4.49
N ARG A 52 -7.17 -0.55 -3.54
CA ARG A 52 -6.94 -1.99 -3.76
C ARG A 52 -7.02 -2.80 -2.47
N ASP A 53 -7.37 -4.06 -2.62
CA ASP A 53 -7.35 -5.09 -1.58
C ASP A 53 -6.24 -6.11 -1.93
N ILE A 54 -5.25 -6.26 -1.04
CA ILE A 54 -4.07 -7.11 -1.29
C ILE A 54 -3.96 -8.21 -0.24
N SER A 55 -3.29 -9.31 -0.61
CA SER A 55 -2.88 -10.37 0.33
C SER A 55 -1.42 -10.15 0.73
N VAL A 56 -1.12 -10.23 2.03
CA VAL A 56 0.26 -10.23 2.54
C VAL A 56 0.73 -11.68 2.62
N LEU A 57 1.84 -11.99 1.95
CA LEU A 57 2.39 -13.34 1.85
C LEU A 57 3.52 -13.56 2.85
N ASP A 58 3.65 -14.79 3.34
CA ASP A 58 4.78 -15.19 4.17
C ASP A 58 6.02 -15.43 3.29
N ARG A 59 7.00 -14.53 3.40
CA ARG A 59 8.25 -14.59 2.63
C ARG A 59 9.07 -15.86 2.90
N ASN A 60 8.99 -16.43 4.11
CA ASN A 60 9.78 -17.60 4.50
C ASN A 60 9.29 -18.87 3.77
N GLN A 61 7.98 -18.98 3.57
CA GLN A 61 7.35 -20.07 2.83
C GLN A 61 7.60 -19.97 1.32
N LEU A 62 7.88 -18.76 0.82
CA LEU A 62 8.17 -18.49 -0.59
C LEU A 62 9.68 -18.46 -0.92
N ASN A 63 10.51 -18.95 0.00
CA ASN A 63 11.98 -18.98 -0.13
C ASN A 63 12.62 -17.60 -0.40
N ARG A 64 11.96 -16.51 0.03
CA ARG A 64 12.46 -15.12 -0.02
C ARG A 64 12.90 -14.67 1.38
N LYS A 65 13.98 -15.29 1.86
CA LYS A 65 14.40 -15.21 3.28
C LYS A 65 15.20 -13.96 3.62
N ILE A 66 15.75 -13.29 2.61
CA ILE A 66 16.63 -12.13 2.79
C ILE A 66 15.93 -10.92 2.17
N THR A 67 15.98 -9.80 2.88
CA THR A 67 15.67 -8.48 2.35
C THR A 67 16.96 -7.68 2.40
N ILE A 68 17.30 -7.04 1.28
CA ILE A 68 18.49 -6.21 1.15
C ILE A 68 18.01 -4.78 0.99
N ILE A 69 18.59 -3.86 1.75
CA ILE A 69 18.36 -2.43 1.57
C ILE A 69 19.57 -1.89 0.83
N VAL A 70 19.34 -1.32 -0.36
CA VAL A 70 20.41 -0.83 -1.24
C VAL A 70 20.33 0.69 -1.30
N GLN A 71 21.43 1.36 -1.04
CA GLN A 71 21.60 2.79 -1.24
C GLN A 71 22.37 3.01 -2.54
N ILE A 72 21.89 3.91 -3.39
CA ILE A 72 22.47 4.17 -4.70
C ILE A 72 22.76 5.67 -4.81
N GLU A 73 24.00 5.97 -5.13
CA GLU A 73 24.49 7.28 -5.55
C GLU A 73 24.63 7.25 -7.08
N SER A 74 24.11 8.27 -7.75
CA SER A 74 24.11 8.40 -9.21
C SER A 74 25.22 9.34 -9.64
N ASP A 75 26.12 8.86 -10.49
CA ASP A 75 27.19 9.69 -11.07
C ASP A 75 26.68 10.59 -12.21
N ILE A 76 25.41 10.45 -12.61
CA ILE A 76 24.81 11.16 -13.74
C ILE A 76 23.58 11.93 -13.27
N GLU A 77 23.64 13.25 -13.45
CA GLU A 77 22.53 14.15 -13.17
C GLU A 77 21.70 14.43 -14.42
N GLY A 78 20.37 14.54 -14.26
CA GLY A 78 19.46 14.97 -15.31
C GLY A 78 18.14 14.19 -15.33
N ALA A 79 17.10 14.78 -15.92
CA ALA A 79 15.75 14.21 -15.90
C ALA A 79 15.63 12.87 -16.66
N GLU A 80 16.29 12.73 -17.81
CA GLU A 80 16.22 11.51 -18.64
C GLU A 80 16.89 10.29 -17.97
N PRO A 81 18.15 10.39 -17.48
CA PRO A 81 18.76 9.33 -16.67
C PRO A 81 17.87 8.88 -15.50
N ASP A 82 17.26 9.84 -14.80
CA ASP A 82 16.37 9.60 -13.67
C ASP A 82 15.12 8.81 -14.04
N ILE A 83 14.47 9.19 -15.14
CA ILE A 83 13.28 8.50 -15.66
C ILE A 83 13.65 7.07 -16.05
N GLN A 84 14.76 6.90 -16.75
CA GLN A 84 15.22 5.59 -17.20
C GLN A 84 15.57 4.68 -16.03
N PHE A 85 16.26 5.19 -15.01
CA PHE A 85 16.59 4.46 -13.80
C PHE A 85 15.33 4.00 -13.06
N LYS A 86 14.39 4.92 -12.79
CA LYS A 86 13.12 4.61 -12.11
C LYS A 86 12.32 3.54 -12.86
N LYS A 87 12.30 3.60 -14.19
CA LYS A 87 11.66 2.58 -15.03
C LYS A 87 12.33 1.22 -14.89
N THR A 88 13.66 1.17 -14.99
CA THR A 88 14.42 -0.10 -14.86
C THR A 88 14.20 -0.72 -13.48
N MET A 89 14.16 0.07 -12.40
CA MET A 89 13.86 -0.44 -11.06
C MET A 89 12.43 -0.93 -10.91
N PHE A 90 11.46 -0.28 -11.58
CA PHE A 90 10.06 -0.72 -11.56
C PHE A 90 9.85 -2.05 -12.30
N ASP A 91 10.60 -2.27 -13.39
CA ASP A 91 10.52 -3.49 -14.20
C ASP A 91 11.29 -4.68 -13.58
N ALA A 92 12.15 -4.43 -12.58
CA ALA A 92 12.94 -5.43 -11.90
C ALA A 92 12.11 -6.17 -10.81
N PRO A 93 11.80 -7.47 -10.96
CA PRO A 93 10.90 -8.19 -10.05
C PRO A 93 11.45 -8.41 -8.64
N GLU A 94 12.77 -8.30 -8.47
CA GLU A 94 13.46 -8.32 -7.18
C GLU A 94 13.34 -7.02 -6.39
N VAL A 95 13.05 -5.89 -7.06
CA VAL A 95 12.86 -4.58 -6.41
C VAL A 95 11.40 -4.46 -5.98
N MET A 96 11.17 -4.46 -4.68
CA MET A 96 9.83 -4.30 -4.11
C MET A 96 9.44 -2.83 -3.98
N GLN A 97 10.41 -1.96 -3.68
CA GLN A 97 10.19 -0.53 -3.49
C GLN A 97 11.40 0.27 -3.98
N CYS A 98 11.14 1.43 -4.59
CA CYS A 98 12.16 2.37 -5.02
C CYS A 98 11.79 3.77 -4.50
N TYR A 99 12.63 4.31 -3.63
CA TYR A 99 12.47 5.64 -3.06
C TYR A 99 13.53 6.57 -3.63
N TYR A 100 13.10 7.73 -4.12
CA TYR A 100 14.00 8.85 -4.37
C TYR A 100 14.11 9.68 -3.08
N VAL A 101 15.33 9.88 -2.58
CA VAL A 101 15.58 10.46 -1.26
C VAL A 101 16.52 11.65 -1.34
N THR A 102 16.48 12.49 -0.30
CA THR A 102 17.45 13.56 -0.10
C THR A 102 18.59 13.07 0.79
N GLY A 103 19.83 13.44 0.52
CA GLY A 103 21.00 13.12 1.35
C GLY A 103 22.20 12.75 0.51
N ASP A 104 23.07 11.89 1.06
CA ASP A 104 24.28 11.39 0.39
C ASP A 104 24.00 10.35 -0.72
N TYR A 105 22.74 9.93 -0.86
CA TYR A 105 22.29 8.97 -1.86
C TYR A 105 21.04 9.48 -2.56
N ASP A 106 20.89 9.13 -3.83
CA ASP A 106 19.74 9.51 -4.65
C ASP A 106 18.57 8.53 -4.46
N TYR A 107 18.88 7.25 -4.29
CA TYR A 107 17.86 6.20 -4.20
C TYR A 107 18.08 5.22 -3.05
N VAL A 108 16.96 4.75 -2.50
CA VAL A 108 16.90 3.61 -1.58
C VAL A 108 15.97 2.55 -2.16
N LEU A 109 16.49 1.33 -2.34
CA LEU A 109 15.74 0.18 -2.82
C LEU A 109 15.53 -0.84 -1.70
N ILE A 110 14.39 -1.54 -1.77
CA ILE A 110 14.04 -2.70 -0.94
C ILE A 110 13.63 -3.84 -1.85
#